data_AF-A0A3M8D3D7-F1
#
_entry.id   AF-A0A3M8D3D7-F1
#
_cell.length_a   1.000
_cell.length_b   1.000
_cell.length_c   1.000
_cell.angle_alpha   90.00
_cell.angle_beta   90.00
_cell.angle_gamma   90.00
#
_symmetry.space_group_name_H-M   'P 1'
#
loop_
_entity.id
_entity.type
_entity.pdbx_description
1 polymer ?
#
loop_
_entity_poly.entity_id
_entity_poly.type
_entity_poly.pdbx_seq_one_letter_code
_entity_poly.pdbx_strand_id
1 'polypeptide(L)'
;MLCFWKRKIYSGNLESISALILPKKHFTDLVDLDIGTATEIMKASQKITTALKKVFRVEGVSVCQNGGIFNDLGHYHMHVIPRFKGDGFSWGEPSFEQNYFLPLMVQSEHLLRGGLHDDK
;
A
#
# COMPACT_ATOMS: atom_id res chain seq x y z
N MET A 1 -8.64 6.50 -14.24
CA MET A 1 -8.54 7.94 -13.98
C MET A 1 -7.23 8.17 -13.23
N LEU A 2 -6.45 9.18 -13.61
CA LEU A 2 -5.24 9.55 -12.88
C LEU A 2 -5.64 10.62 -11.86
N CYS A 3 -5.39 10.38 -10.57
CA CYS A 3 -5.58 11.39 -9.53
C CYS A 3 -4.22 11.73 -8.94
N PHE A 4 -3.80 12.98 -9.02
CA PHE A 4 -2.61 13.44 -8.30
C PHE A 4 -3.05 13.84 -6.90
N TRP A 5 -2.46 13.23 -5.89
CA TRP A 5 -2.74 13.58 -4.51
C TRP A 5 -1.59 14.42 -3.96
N LYS A 6 -1.94 15.60 -3.43
CA LYS A 6 -1.00 16.46 -2.72
C LYS A 6 -1.21 16.26 -1.23
N ARG A 7 -0.23 15.70 -0.54
CA ARG A 7 -0.18 15.69 0.93
C ARG A 7 0.95 16.60 1.40
N LYS A 8 0.67 17.42 2.41
CA LYS A 8 1.68 18.21 3.12
C LYS A 8 2.38 17.28 4.10
N ILE A 9 3.66 16.97 3.89
CA ILE A 9 4.48 16.24 4.87
C ILE A 9 5.30 17.26 5.66
N TYR A 10 5.38 17.05 6.97
CA TYR A 10 6.10 17.89 7.92
C TYR A 10 7.60 18.01 7.54
N SER A 11 8.18 19.21 7.73
CA SER A 11 9.58 19.65 7.50
C SER A 11 9.82 20.72 6.42
N GLY A 12 8.77 21.39 5.94
CA GLY A 12 8.90 22.75 5.42
C GLY A 12 9.51 22.93 4.02
N ASN A 13 10.04 21.88 3.38
CA ASN A 13 10.50 21.95 1.99
C ASN A 13 10.20 20.63 1.25
N LEU A 14 9.59 20.77 0.06
CA LEU A 14 9.01 19.76 -0.84
C LEU A 14 7.66 19.15 -0.41
N GLU A 15 6.59 19.59 -1.09
CA GLU A 15 5.31 18.86 -1.14
C GLU A 15 5.59 17.44 -1.65
N SER A 16 5.14 16.39 -0.94
CA SER A 16 5.26 15.03 -1.45
C SER A 16 4.28 14.86 -2.61
N ILE A 17 4.82 14.74 -3.83
CA ILE A 17 4.03 14.49 -5.03
C ILE A 17 3.79 12.98 -5.09
N SER A 18 2.56 12.50 -4.95
CA SER A 18 2.23 11.11 -5.29
C SER A 18 1.10 11.06 -6.31
N ALA A 19 1.14 10.05 -7.17
CA ALA A 19 0.08 9.79 -8.13
C ALA A 19 -0.70 8.54 -7.71
N LEU A 20 -2.01 8.59 -7.89
CA LEU A 20 -2.93 7.48 -7.75
C LEU A 20 -3.42 7.06 -9.13
N ILE A 21 -3.33 5.77 -9.41
CA ILE A 21 -3.91 5.14 -10.59
C ILE A 21 -5.11 4.34 -10.15
N LEU A 22 -6.27 4.67 -10.69
CA LEU A 22 -7.52 3.97 -10.39
C LEU A 22 -8.20 3.57 -11.71
N PRO A 23 -8.72 2.34 -11.85
CA PRO A 23 -9.55 1.97 -12.97
C PRO A 23 -10.86 2.80 -12.97
N LYS A 24 -11.50 2.95 -14.14
CA LYS A 24 -12.88 3.49 -14.19
C LYS A 24 -13.89 2.44 -13.71
N LYS A 25 -13.61 1.18 -14.09
CA LYS A 25 -14.09 -0.07 -13.47
C LYS A 25 -14.14 0.04 -11.94
N HIS A 26 -15.28 -0.13 -11.25
CA HIS A 26 -15.22 -0.39 -9.81
C HIS A 26 -14.66 -1.79 -9.55
N PHE A 27 -13.59 -1.83 -8.75
CA PHE A 27 -12.95 -3.03 -8.20
C PHE A 27 -12.54 -2.69 -6.78
N THR A 28 -12.66 -3.64 -5.84
CA THR A 28 -12.32 -3.38 -4.45
C THR A 28 -10.83 -3.62 -4.23
N ASP A 29 -10.31 -4.74 -4.73
CA ASP A 29 -8.94 -5.17 -4.46
C ASP A 29 -8.23 -5.74 -5.70
N LEU A 30 -6.94 -6.03 -5.56
CA LEU A 30 -6.08 -6.58 -6.60
C LEU A 30 -6.63 -7.88 -7.20
N VAL A 31 -7.18 -8.75 -6.35
CA VAL A 31 -7.72 -10.06 -6.76
C VAL A 31 -8.99 -9.94 -7.59
N ASP A 32 -9.67 -8.79 -7.56
CA ASP A 32 -10.89 -8.55 -8.33
C ASP A 32 -10.60 -8.08 -9.76
N LEU A 33 -9.37 -7.64 -10.04
CA LEU A 33 -9.00 -7.09 -11.34
C LEU A 33 -8.98 -8.18 -12.41
N ASP A 34 -9.64 -7.90 -13.54
CA ASP A 34 -9.39 -8.68 -14.74
C ASP A 34 -7.99 -8.37 -15.31
N ILE A 35 -7.42 -9.35 -16.03
CA ILE A 35 -6.05 -9.28 -16.57
C ILE A 35 -5.87 -8.05 -17.47
N GLY A 36 -6.90 -7.67 -18.24
CA GLY A 36 -6.84 -6.50 -19.12
C GLY A 36 -6.72 -5.21 -18.32
N THR A 37 -7.56 -5.04 -17.30
CA THR A 37 -7.51 -3.89 -16.40
C THR A 37 -6.18 -3.81 -15.65
N ALA A 38 -5.69 -4.92 -15.08
CA ALA A 38 -4.41 -4.99 -14.38
C ALA A 38 -3.24 -4.60 -15.31
N THR A 39 -3.28 -5.05 -16.56
CA THR A 39 -2.28 -4.71 -17.58
C THR A 39 -2.26 -3.21 -17.87
N GLU A 40 -3.42 -2.58 -18.04
CA GLU A 40 -3.50 -1.14 -18.32
C GLU A 40 -3.07 -0.28 -17.13
N ILE A 41 -3.35 -0.72 -15.89
CA ILE A 41 -2.86 -0.07 -14.67
C ILE A 41 -1.32 -0.08 -14.64
N MET A 42 -0.70 -1.23 -14.94
CA MET A 42 0.77 -1.32 -14.98
C MET A 42 1.40 -0.53 -16.13
N LYS A 43 0.76 -0.47 -17.30
CA LYS A 43 1.20 0.42 -18.38
C LYS A 43 1.12 1.89 -17.96
N ALA A 44 0.07 2.29 -17.25
CA ALA A 44 -0.06 3.64 -16.72
C ALA A 44 1.02 3.96 -15.68
N SER A 45 1.35 3.02 -14.79
CA SER A 45 2.39 3.22 -13.76
C SER A 45 3.78 3.40 -14.37
N GLN A 46 4.10 2.67 -15.45
CA GLN A 46 5.32 2.87 -16.22
C GLN A 46 5.36 4.28 -16.84
N LYS A 47 4.28 4.72 -17.50
CA LYS A 47 4.20 6.07 -18.12
C LYS A 47 4.39 7.18 -17.08
N ILE A 48 3.72 7.08 -15.94
CA ILE A 48 3.86 8.05 -14.85
C ILE A 48 5.28 8.04 -14.30
N THR A 49 5.85 6.86 -14.04
CA THR A 49 7.21 6.71 -13.54
C THR A 49 8.22 7.38 -14.49
N THR A 50 8.09 7.16 -15.80
CA THR A 50 8.93 7.83 -16.80
C THR A 50 8.76 9.34 -16.77
N ALA A 51 7.52 9.85 -16.65
CA ALA A 51 7.26 11.28 -16.56
C ALA A 51 7.87 11.90 -15.29
N LEU A 52 7.70 11.25 -14.13
CA LEU A 52 8.25 11.69 -12.85
C LEU A 52 9.79 11.78 -12.90
N LYS A 53 10.45 10.75 -13.47
CA LYS A 53 11.91 10.74 -13.67
C LYS A 53 12.38 11.89 -14.56
N LYS A 54 11.63 12.23 -15.62
CA LYS A 54 11.98 13.32 -16.54
C LYS A 54 11.77 14.71 -15.94
N VAL A 55 10.63 14.94 -15.30
CA VAL A 55 10.21 16.27 -14.82
C VAL A 55 10.89 16.63 -13.50
N PHE A 56 10.92 15.68 -12.55
CA PHE A 56 11.38 15.94 -11.18
C PHE A 56 12.76 15.36 -10.88
N ARG A 57 13.38 14.65 -11.84
CA ARG A 57 14.70 14.01 -11.67
C ARG A 57 14.77 13.14 -10.43
N VAL A 58 13.69 12.42 -10.15
CA VAL A 58 13.60 11.54 -8.97
C VAL A 58 14.59 10.39 -9.08
N GLU A 59 15.19 10.01 -7.96
CA GLU A 59 16.24 8.98 -7.92
C GLU A 59 15.64 7.56 -7.89
N GLY A 60 14.37 7.44 -7.51
CA GLY A 60 13.61 6.19 -7.55
C GLY A 60 12.11 6.43 -7.58
N VAL A 61 11.35 5.33 -7.67
CA VAL A 61 9.89 5.33 -7.53
C VAL A 61 9.47 4.06 -6.79
N SER A 62 8.62 4.20 -5.78
CA SER A 62 7.89 3.10 -5.15
C SER A 62 6.51 3.00 -5.78
N VAL A 63 6.12 1.77 -6.15
CA VAL A 63 4.77 1.45 -6.61
C VAL A 63 4.18 0.47 -5.61
N CYS A 64 3.04 0.80 -5.02
CA CYS A 64 2.36 -0.07 -4.07
C CYS A 64 0.84 0.03 -4.21
N GLN A 65 0.17 -1.03 -3.82
CA GLN A 65 -1.27 -1.04 -3.60
C GLN A 65 -1.53 -1.76 -2.28
N ASN A 66 -2.48 -1.23 -1.51
CA ASN A 66 -2.91 -1.81 -0.24
C ASN A 66 -4.31 -2.38 -0.41
N GLY A 67 -4.50 -3.62 0.03
CA GLY A 67 -5.76 -4.35 -0.03
C GLY A 67 -6.42 -4.56 1.33
N GLY A 68 -7.59 -5.18 1.33
CA GLY A 68 -8.36 -5.52 2.53
C GLY A 68 -8.67 -4.31 3.41
N ILE A 69 -8.52 -4.46 4.72
CA ILE A 69 -8.78 -3.40 5.72
C ILE A 69 -7.86 -2.19 5.57
N PHE A 70 -6.77 -2.30 4.80
CA PHE A 70 -5.83 -1.22 4.54
C PHE A 70 -6.17 -0.44 3.25
N ASN A 71 -7.27 -0.80 2.58
CA ASN A 71 -7.85 -0.01 1.51
C ASN A 71 -8.87 0.99 2.07
N ASP A 72 -8.41 2.17 2.44
CA ASP A 72 -9.23 3.23 3.04
C ASP A 72 -10.35 3.77 2.12
N LEU A 73 -10.28 3.49 0.81
CA LEU A 73 -11.20 4.05 -0.19
C LEU A 73 -12.26 3.06 -0.67
N GLY A 74 -12.15 1.77 -0.30
CA GLY A 74 -13.07 0.72 -0.80
C GLY A 74 -13.06 0.56 -2.32
N HIS A 75 -12.04 1.10 -3.00
CA HIS A 75 -11.86 1.04 -4.44
C HIS A 75 -10.37 0.92 -4.74
N TYR A 76 -10.02 0.04 -5.69
CA TYR A 76 -8.66 -0.24 -6.06
C TYR A 76 -7.94 1.04 -6.47
N HIS A 77 -6.78 1.27 -5.86
CA HIS A 77 -5.90 2.36 -6.24
C HIS A 77 -4.44 1.94 -6.06
N MET A 78 -3.62 2.28 -7.05
CA MET A 78 -2.18 2.07 -7.02
C MET A 78 -1.49 3.40 -6.76
N HIS A 79 -0.65 3.44 -5.73
CA HIS A 79 0.22 4.55 -5.41
C HIS A 79 1.49 4.48 -6.26
N VAL A 80 1.89 5.62 -6.80
CA VAL A 80 3.17 5.84 -7.48
C VAL A 80 3.86 7.01 -6.77
N ILE A 81 4.89 6.68 -6.00
CA ILE A 81 5.53 7.59 -5.05
C ILE A 81 6.98 7.82 -5.50
N PRO A 82 7.36 9.03 -5.93
CA PRO A 82 8.74 9.38 -6.22
C PRO A 82 9.60 9.28 -4.95
N ARG A 83 10.84 8.82 -5.12
CA ARG A 83 11.79 8.55 -4.04
C ARG A 83 13.07 9.34 -4.26
N PHE A 84 13.66 9.78 -3.16
CA PHE A 84 14.92 10.52 -3.14
C PHE A 84 15.85 9.90 -2.10
N LYS A 85 17.15 10.05 -2.32
CA LYS A 85 18.15 9.60 -1.36
C LYS A 85 17.95 10.36 -0.04
N GLY A 86 17.81 9.60 1.06
CA GLY A 86 17.61 10.18 2.39
C GLY A 86 16.18 10.63 2.69
N ASP A 87 15.18 10.21 1.90
CA ASP A 87 13.77 10.52 2.16
C ASP A 87 13.15 9.80 3.37
N GLY A 88 13.95 9.02 4.11
CA GLY A 88 13.56 8.38 5.36
C GLY A 88 12.63 7.18 5.22
N PHE A 89 12.26 6.77 4.00
CA PHE A 89 11.39 5.62 3.81
C PHE A 89 12.18 4.30 3.87
N SER A 90 11.61 3.31 4.56
CA SER A 90 12.16 1.95 4.72
C SER A 90 11.03 0.91 4.68
N TRP A 91 11.27 -0.22 4.01
CA TRP A 91 10.46 -1.45 4.14
C TRP A 91 11.04 -2.35 5.23
N GLY A 92 11.37 -1.78 6.38
CA GLY A 92 12.01 -2.53 7.47
C GLY A 92 11.06 -3.56 8.06
N GLU A 93 11.59 -4.74 8.41
CA GLU A 93 10.93 -5.58 9.40
C GLU A 93 10.83 -4.79 10.71
N PRO A 94 9.73 -4.92 11.49
CA PRO A 94 9.67 -4.30 12.79
C PRO A 94 10.85 -4.82 13.62
N SER A 95 11.81 -3.95 13.93
CA SER A 95 12.85 -4.27 14.90
C SER A 95 12.15 -4.54 16.23
N PHE A 96 12.33 -5.73 16.79
CA PHE A 96 11.70 -6.19 18.04
C PHE A 96 11.99 -5.31 19.27
N GLU A 97 12.75 -4.21 19.14
CA GLU A 97 12.94 -3.21 20.18
C GLU A 97 11.85 -2.12 20.19
N GLN A 98 10.58 -2.50 20.08
CA GLN A 98 9.45 -1.67 20.54
C GLN A 98 8.55 -2.49 21.44
N ASN A 99 9.00 -2.57 22.69
CA ASN A 99 8.39 -3.24 23.81
C ASN A 99 7.00 -2.68 24.16
N TYR A 100 6.02 -3.60 24.17
CA TYR A 100 4.75 -3.65 24.90
C TYR A 100 3.67 -2.59 24.64
N PHE A 101 2.64 -2.98 23.88
CA PHE A 101 1.26 -3.09 24.39
C PHE A 101 0.47 -4.06 23.50
N LEU A 102 0.64 -5.37 23.72
CA LEU A 102 -0.31 -6.36 23.20
C LEU A 102 -0.67 -7.37 24.30
N PRO A 103 -1.78 -7.16 25.02
CA PRO A 103 -2.44 -8.24 25.75
C PRO A 103 -3.90 -8.43 25.29
N LEU A 104 -4.13 -8.64 23.99
CA LEU A 104 -5.44 -9.13 23.51
C LEU A 104 -5.37 -10.40 22.65
N MET A 105 -4.18 -10.89 22.31
CA MET A 105 -4.03 -12.11 21.48
C MET A 105 -3.87 -13.41 22.27
N VAL A 106 -3.92 -13.39 23.61
CA VAL A 106 -3.86 -14.63 24.42
C VAL A 106 -5.25 -15.31 24.58
N GLN A 107 -6.34 -14.69 24.13
CA GLN A 107 -7.69 -15.25 24.36
C GLN A 107 -8.23 -16.21 23.29
N SER A 108 -7.62 -16.31 22.11
CA SER A 108 -8.13 -17.20 21.04
C SER A 108 -7.52 -18.60 21.02
N GLU A 109 -6.38 -18.84 21.66
CA GLU A 109 -5.79 -20.20 21.73
C GLU A 109 -6.55 -21.15 22.67
N HIS A 110 -7.32 -20.61 23.62
CA HIS A 110 -8.14 -21.43 24.53
C HIS A 110 -9.40 -22.02 23.84
N LEU A 111 -9.80 -21.49 22.67
CA LEU A 111 -10.98 -21.96 21.93
C LEU A 111 -10.68 -23.04 20.88
N LEU A 112 -9.41 -23.38 20.64
CA LEU A 112 -9.00 -24.38 19.63
C LEU A 112 -8.40 -25.68 20.23
N ARG A 113 -8.44 -25.86 21.55
CA ARG A 113 -8.02 -27.11 22.22
C ARG A 113 -9.12 -27.81 23.05
N GLY A 114 -10.37 -27.36 22.94
CA GLY A 114 -11.50 -27.86 23.74
C GLY A 114 -12.51 -28.76 23.02
N GLY A 115 -12.24 -29.23 21.81
CA GLY A 115 -13.16 -30.07 21.05
C GLY A 115 -12.44 -31.17 20.30
N LEU A 116 -12.37 -32.36 20.92
CA LEU A 116 -12.32 -33.72 20.35
C LEU A 116 -11.55 -34.68 21.29
N HIS A 117 -12.28 -35.27 22.24
CA HIS A 117 -12.13 -36.68 22.64
C HIS A 117 -13.45 -37.19 23.24
N ASP A 118 -13.77 -38.43 22.90
CA ASP A 118 -15.10 -39.04 22.81
C ASP A 118 -15.67 -39.65 24.11
N ASP A 119 -16.99 -39.84 24.08
CA ASP A 119 -17.84 -40.93 24.61
C ASP A 119 -17.44 -41.68 25.91
N LYS A 120 -18.30 -41.50 26.92
CA LYS A 120 -18.99 -42.59 27.65
C LYS A 120 -20.41 -42.19 28.02
#